data_AF-A0A395GNB0-F1
#
_entry.id   AF-A0A395GNB0-F1
#
_cell.length_a   1.000
_cell.length_b   1.000
_cell.length_c   1.000
_cell.angle_alpha   90.00
_cell.angle_beta   90.00
_cell.angle_gamma   90.00
#
_symmetry.space_group_name_H-M   'P 1'
#
loop_
_entity.id
_entity.type
_entity.pdbx_description
1 polymer ?
#
loop_
_entity_poly.entity_id
_entity_poly.type
_entity_poly.pdbx_seq_one_letter_code
_entity_poly.pdbx_strand_id
1 'polypeptide(L)'
;MASAPKQGQTLPRMPVVVPNMTAPSNDLKLTAGGASNMNENANDSTNETTPDVWDTEMQLVSSLAKLQKMEAMIHQLRTLLPERLLEPLAPIVNPKAAAGRPAPKSPQMLYEQLAQASRAGVSEVQEFQSMWRSPEMKAVWDRIDAQIKENGGRMLQPTGTWEQDYDTILAELRKEEQIQSDQQQRANEELERSKIQATEGGWRAIVEGFAQKNVPGVRVLPSQNEAAVTVVLVKAGMALKVDAIAGQDGNGVPDWRVSTKTQQGQTPSKLEIAVVQCLNARPRQWDLHYLLDMISSYSNIKQAPCLKCNRMTDNTATLPTIRKPSSVPQQATPTWEPYHQACIA
;
A
#
# COMPACT_ATOMS: atom_id res chain seq x y z
N MET A 1 30.36 -33.51 -31.97
CA MET A 1 31.67 -33.22 -31.33
C MET A 1 31.44 -32.19 -30.24
N ALA A 2 31.96 -32.49 -29.06
CA ALA A 2 31.80 -31.72 -27.83
C ALA A 2 32.47 -30.34 -27.88
N SER A 3 31.95 -29.38 -27.11
CA SER A 3 32.76 -28.47 -26.29
C SER A 3 31.89 -27.83 -25.20
N ALA A 4 32.44 -27.84 -23.99
CA ALA A 4 31.84 -27.54 -22.70
C ALA A 4 31.93 -26.02 -22.34
N PRO A 5 31.40 -25.59 -21.17
CA PRO A 5 31.15 -24.18 -20.84
C PRO A 5 32.38 -23.47 -20.27
N LYS A 6 32.53 -22.17 -20.51
CA LYS A 6 33.56 -21.34 -19.87
C LYS A 6 33.09 -20.84 -18.50
N GLN A 7 33.95 -21.10 -17.53
CA GLN A 7 33.86 -20.73 -16.12
C GLN A 7 34.01 -19.22 -15.88
N GLY A 8 33.25 -18.74 -14.90
CA GLY A 8 33.67 -17.86 -13.79
C GLY A 8 34.60 -16.69 -14.06
N GLN A 9 34.06 -15.47 -13.99
CA GLN A 9 34.79 -14.31 -13.50
C GLN A 9 34.24 -13.93 -12.12
N THR A 10 34.99 -14.28 -11.09
CA THR A 10 34.85 -13.77 -9.72
C THR A 10 35.37 -12.34 -9.67
N LEU A 11 34.49 -11.37 -9.42
CA LEU A 11 34.86 -10.00 -9.07
C LEU A 11 35.27 -9.93 -7.58
N PRO A 12 36.21 -9.04 -7.22
CA PRO A 12 36.74 -8.95 -5.86
C PRO A 12 35.69 -8.46 -4.86
N ARG A 13 35.54 -9.23 -3.78
CA ARG A 13 34.68 -8.93 -2.63
C ARG A 13 35.33 -7.81 -1.81
N MET A 14 34.78 -6.60 -1.85
CA MET A 14 35.20 -5.54 -0.93
C MET A 14 34.67 -5.80 0.49
N PRO A 15 35.46 -5.54 1.53
CA PRO A 15 35.05 -5.77 2.91
C PRO A 15 33.98 -4.75 3.33
N VAL A 16 32.87 -5.26 3.87
CA VAL A 16 31.84 -4.47 4.55
C VAL A 16 32.44 -4.00 5.88
N VAL A 17 32.80 -2.73 5.96
CA VAL A 17 33.10 -2.05 7.23
C VAL A 17 31.77 -1.58 7.80
N VAL A 18 31.31 -2.26 8.85
CA VAL A 18 30.12 -1.87 9.62
C VAL A 18 30.54 -0.80 10.63
N PRO A 19 29.99 0.43 10.59
CA PRO A 19 30.19 1.39 11.67
C PRO A 19 29.45 0.93 12.91
N ASN A 20 30.19 0.73 14.00
CA ASN A 20 29.69 0.41 15.32
C ASN A 20 28.93 1.62 15.89
N MET A 21 27.60 1.53 15.96
CA MET A 21 26.76 2.56 16.59
C MET A 21 26.64 2.26 18.09
N THR A 22 27.56 2.80 18.88
CA THR A 22 27.41 2.92 20.33
C THR A 22 26.44 4.06 20.66
N ALA A 23 25.38 3.75 21.41
CA ALA A 23 24.38 4.69 21.90
C ALA A 23 24.98 5.75 22.83
N PRO A 24 24.48 7.01 22.82
CA PRO A 24 24.90 7.99 23.82
C PRO A 24 24.12 7.79 25.12
N SER A 25 24.84 7.49 26.20
CA SER A 25 24.36 7.65 27.58
C SER A 25 24.47 9.11 27.99
N ASN A 26 23.36 9.64 28.50
CA ASN A 26 23.32 10.92 29.20
C ASN A 26 24.00 10.79 30.55
N ASP A 27 25.02 11.62 30.81
CA ASP A 27 25.42 11.94 32.18
C ASP A 27 25.74 13.44 32.32
N LEU A 28 25.02 14.04 33.26
CA LEU A 28 25.17 15.41 33.73
C LEU A 28 26.43 15.54 34.59
N LYS A 29 27.30 16.53 34.30
CA LYS A 29 28.16 17.11 35.33
C LYS A 29 28.51 18.58 35.06
N LEU A 30 28.05 19.44 35.96
CA LEU A 30 28.47 20.82 36.12
C LEU A 30 29.96 20.91 36.48
N THR A 31 30.68 21.91 35.97
CA THR A 31 31.60 22.77 36.75
C THR A 31 32.11 23.96 35.91
N ALA A 32 32.49 25.01 36.63
CA ALA A 32 32.61 26.39 36.19
C ALA A 32 34.00 26.80 35.67
N GLY A 33 34.03 27.91 34.93
CA GLY A 33 35.07 28.95 35.05
C GLY A 33 36.14 29.04 33.95
N GLY A 34 36.10 30.15 33.19
CA GLY A 34 37.28 31.01 33.00
C GLY A 34 38.11 30.90 31.72
N ALA A 35 37.95 31.93 30.87
CA ALA A 35 38.97 32.67 30.11
C ALA A 35 39.70 32.04 28.90
N SER A 36 39.45 32.68 27.75
CA SER A 36 40.41 33.14 26.73
C SER A 36 41.34 32.15 26.03
N ASN A 37 41.12 31.93 24.72
CA ASN A 37 42.11 32.35 23.71
C ASN A 37 41.59 32.22 22.28
N MET A 38 41.92 33.24 21.49
CA MET A 38 41.81 33.28 20.04
C MET A 38 42.76 32.28 19.39
N ASN A 39 42.31 31.58 18.35
CA ASN A 39 43.06 31.57 17.09
C ASN A 39 42.17 31.13 15.93
N GLU A 40 42.02 32.03 14.97
CA GLU A 40 41.58 31.73 13.62
C GLU A 40 42.59 30.80 12.96
N ASN A 41 42.13 29.71 12.36
CA ASN A 41 42.64 29.31 11.06
C ASN A 41 41.59 28.46 10.34
N ALA A 42 40.96 29.12 9.38
CA ALA A 42 40.06 28.56 8.41
C ALA A 42 40.77 27.49 7.58
N ASN A 43 40.31 26.25 7.69
CA ASN A 43 40.31 25.28 6.59
C ASN A 43 39.39 24.11 6.99
N ASP A 44 38.10 24.38 7.04
CA ASP A 44 37.10 23.31 7.05
C ASP A 44 36.31 23.44 5.76
N SER A 45 36.68 22.59 4.80
CA SER A 45 35.94 22.34 3.58
C SER A 45 34.61 21.72 3.98
N THR A 46 33.66 22.57 4.33
CA THR A 46 32.25 22.21 4.37
C THR A 46 31.84 21.89 2.94
N ASN A 47 31.96 20.62 2.56
CA ASN A 47 31.10 20.03 1.56
C ASN A 47 29.67 20.22 2.07
N GLU A 48 29.10 21.39 1.77
CA GLU A 48 27.66 21.62 1.83
C GLU A 48 27.06 20.65 0.82
N THR A 49 26.69 19.48 1.31
CA THR A 49 25.84 18.54 0.62
C THR A 49 24.57 19.29 0.26
N THR A 50 24.47 19.71 -1.00
CA THR A 50 23.21 20.17 -1.59
C THR A 50 22.16 19.12 -1.23
N PRO A 51 21.03 19.48 -0.62
CA PRO A 51 20.00 18.52 -0.27
C PRO A 51 19.54 17.85 -1.57
N ASP A 52 19.94 16.59 -1.75
CA ASP A 52 19.61 15.83 -2.95
C ASP A 52 18.10 15.65 -2.94
N VAL A 53 17.41 16.29 -3.88
CA VAL A 53 15.94 16.32 -3.98
C VAL A 53 15.32 14.90 -4.06
N TRP A 54 16.16 13.89 -4.27
CA TRP A 54 15.81 12.48 -4.19
C TRP A 54 16.46 11.85 -2.96
N ASP A 55 15.78 11.97 -1.83
CA ASP A 55 16.22 11.38 -0.57
C ASP A 55 16.18 9.83 -0.59
N THR A 56 15.59 9.24 -1.64
CA THR A 56 15.43 7.78 -1.78
C THR A 56 15.77 7.27 -3.18
N GLU A 57 16.36 6.08 -3.23
CA GLU A 57 16.62 5.33 -4.47
C GLU A 57 15.35 5.13 -5.31
N MET A 58 14.21 4.91 -4.64
CA MET A 58 12.89 4.78 -5.29
C MET A 58 12.51 6.02 -6.11
N GLN A 59 12.76 7.24 -5.60
CA GLN A 59 12.45 8.48 -6.30
C GLN A 59 13.35 8.68 -7.52
N LEU A 60 14.64 8.33 -7.40
CA LEU A 60 15.60 8.37 -8.50
C LEU A 60 15.19 7.40 -9.61
N VAL A 61 14.99 6.11 -9.28
CA VAL A 61 14.60 5.08 -10.25
C VAL A 61 13.25 5.41 -10.87
N SER A 62 12.29 5.93 -10.10
CA SER A 62 11.01 6.37 -10.65
C SER A 62 11.15 7.52 -11.64
N SER A 63 12.10 8.44 -11.42
CA SER A 63 12.35 9.56 -12.32
C SER A 63 13.03 9.08 -13.60
N LEU A 64 13.99 8.15 -13.49
CA LEU A 64 14.67 7.53 -14.63
C LEU A 64 13.70 6.70 -15.49
N ALA A 65 12.81 5.91 -14.87
CA ALA A 65 11.76 5.17 -15.57
C ALA A 65 10.83 6.12 -16.37
N LYS A 66 10.44 7.25 -15.79
CA LYS A 66 9.63 8.27 -16.49
C LYS A 66 10.38 8.89 -17.66
N LEU A 67 11.66 9.19 -17.52
CA LEU A 67 12.50 9.67 -18.62
C LEU A 67 12.59 8.65 -19.76
N GLN A 68 12.82 7.37 -19.43
CA GLN A 68 12.87 6.28 -20.40
C GLN A 68 11.54 6.11 -21.14
N LYS A 69 10.42 6.16 -20.41
CA LYS A 69 9.08 6.16 -21.00
C LYS A 69 8.86 7.35 -21.93
N MET A 70 9.26 8.56 -21.54
CA MET A 70 9.13 9.74 -22.40
C MET A 70 9.98 9.64 -23.66
N GLU A 71 11.20 9.09 -23.58
CA GLU A 71 12.00 8.83 -24.77
C GLU A 71 11.27 7.87 -25.73
N ALA A 72 10.72 6.77 -25.22
CA ALA A 72 9.92 5.85 -26.02
C ALA A 72 8.70 6.54 -26.67
N MET A 73 8.02 7.42 -25.93
CA MET A 73 6.92 8.24 -26.48
C MET A 73 7.41 9.19 -27.57
N ILE A 74 8.60 9.80 -27.45
CA ILE A 74 9.17 10.65 -28.50
C ILE A 74 9.41 9.83 -29.77
N HIS A 75 9.93 8.59 -29.65
CA HIS A 75 10.07 7.70 -30.80
C HIS A 75 8.72 7.37 -31.45
N GLN A 76 7.66 7.14 -30.67
CA GLN A 76 6.31 6.95 -31.19
C GLN A 76 5.74 8.20 -31.86
N LEU A 77 5.97 9.39 -31.28
CA LEU A 77 5.49 10.65 -31.84
C LEU A 77 6.17 10.99 -33.18
N ARG A 78 7.41 10.54 -33.39
CA ARG A 78 8.10 10.69 -34.69
C ARG A 78 7.38 9.97 -35.83
N THR A 79 6.68 8.86 -35.55
CA THR A 79 5.91 8.12 -36.56
C THR A 79 4.47 8.62 -36.69
N LEU A 80 4.01 9.49 -35.78
CA LEU A 80 2.62 9.94 -35.72
C LEU A 80 2.15 10.55 -37.05
N LEU A 81 2.90 11.51 -37.60
CA LEU A 81 2.54 12.13 -38.88
C LEU A 81 2.78 11.20 -40.09
N PRO A 82 4.00 10.67 -40.33
CA PRO A 82 4.29 9.94 -41.55
C PRO A 82 3.58 8.59 -41.66
N GLU A 83 3.34 7.89 -40.55
CA GLU A 83 2.88 6.50 -40.58
C GLU A 83 1.44 6.30 -40.08
N ARG A 84 0.91 7.22 -39.26
CA ARG A 84 -0.36 7.00 -38.53
C ARG A 84 -1.47 7.98 -38.91
N LEU A 85 -1.20 9.29 -38.87
CA LEU A 85 -2.18 10.31 -39.24
C LEU A 85 -2.53 10.29 -40.73
N LEU A 86 -1.52 10.03 -41.57
CA LEU A 86 -1.68 9.95 -43.02
C LEU A 86 -2.00 8.53 -43.51
N GLU A 87 -2.08 7.56 -42.59
CA GLU A 87 -2.36 6.16 -42.90
C GLU A 87 -3.62 5.96 -43.74
N PRO A 88 -4.77 6.61 -43.43
CA PRO A 88 -5.99 6.42 -44.21
C PRO A 88 -5.89 6.93 -45.67
N LEU A 89 -4.92 7.81 -45.95
CA LEU A 89 -4.66 8.35 -47.29
C LEU A 89 -3.68 7.48 -48.09
N ALA A 90 -2.91 6.62 -47.44
CA ALA A 90 -1.85 5.84 -48.08
C ALA A 90 -2.34 4.99 -49.27
N PRO A 91 -3.50 4.29 -49.21
CA PRO A 91 -4.02 3.53 -50.35
C PRO A 91 -4.44 4.39 -51.56
N ILE A 92 -4.73 5.68 -51.32
CA ILE A 92 -5.19 6.63 -52.36
C ILE A 92 -3.97 7.29 -53.02
N VAL A 93 -3.01 7.75 -52.22
CA VAL A 93 -1.84 8.52 -52.68
C VAL A 93 -0.72 7.61 -53.20
N ASN A 94 -0.54 6.42 -52.60
CA ASN A 94 0.49 5.47 -53.01
C ASN A 94 -0.02 4.02 -52.95
N PRO A 95 -0.87 3.59 -53.90
CA PRO A 95 -1.47 2.25 -53.92
C PRO A 95 -0.44 1.12 -54.07
N LYS A 96 0.77 1.40 -54.59
CA LYS A 96 1.85 0.42 -54.74
C LYS A 96 2.60 0.17 -53.42
N ALA A 97 2.71 1.18 -52.56
CA ALA A 97 3.33 1.04 -51.23
C ALA A 97 2.35 0.55 -50.16
N ALA A 98 1.04 0.71 -50.35
CA ALA A 98 -0.01 0.31 -49.42
C ALA A 98 -0.34 -1.20 -49.47
N ALA A 99 0.67 -2.06 -49.73
CA ALA A 99 0.52 -3.49 -50.01
C ALA A 99 -0.48 -4.19 -49.07
N GLY A 100 -1.68 -4.49 -49.58
CA GLY A 100 -2.73 -5.23 -48.90
C GLY A 100 -3.83 -4.42 -48.19
N ARG A 101 -3.78 -3.08 -48.21
CA ARG A 101 -4.85 -2.23 -47.62
C ARG A 101 -5.82 -1.73 -48.69
N PRO A 102 -7.12 -2.09 -48.62
CA PRO A 102 -8.11 -1.60 -49.56
C PRO A 102 -8.36 -0.11 -49.36
N ALA A 103 -8.58 0.62 -50.45
CA ALA A 103 -9.01 2.01 -50.37
C ALA A 103 -10.37 2.12 -49.65
N PRO A 104 -10.64 3.20 -48.90
CA PRO A 104 -11.93 3.42 -48.27
C PRO A 104 -13.08 3.38 -49.29
N LYS A 105 -14.15 2.63 -48.99
CA LYS A 105 -15.28 2.42 -49.92
C LYS A 105 -16.17 3.65 -50.10
N SER A 106 -16.01 4.68 -49.26
CA SER A 106 -16.75 5.93 -49.36
C SER A 106 -15.96 7.11 -48.75
N PRO A 107 -16.23 8.36 -49.20
CA PRO A 107 -15.66 9.55 -48.59
C PRO A 107 -15.98 9.70 -47.09
N GLN A 108 -17.17 9.25 -46.66
CA GLN A 108 -17.58 9.25 -45.26
C GLN A 108 -16.68 8.37 -44.40
N MET A 109 -16.38 7.14 -44.86
CA MET A 109 -15.47 6.25 -44.12
C MET A 109 -14.04 6.80 -44.06
N LEU A 110 -13.54 7.43 -45.13
CA LEU A 110 -12.23 8.08 -45.11
C LEU A 110 -12.20 9.20 -44.07
N TYR A 111 -13.23 10.04 -44.02
CA TYR A 111 -13.34 11.11 -43.04
C TYR A 111 -13.35 10.56 -41.60
N GLU A 112 -14.13 9.51 -41.33
CA GLU A 112 -14.19 8.89 -40.01
C GLU A 112 -12.83 8.33 -39.57
N GLN A 113 -12.13 7.63 -40.46
CA GLN A 113 -10.78 7.09 -40.20
C GLN A 113 -9.76 8.20 -39.92
N LEU A 114 -9.77 9.27 -40.72
CA LEU A 114 -8.90 10.44 -40.50
C LEU A 114 -9.24 11.16 -39.19
N ALA A 115 -10.53 11.33 -38.89
CA ALA A 115 -10.97 11.96 -37.65
C ALA A 115 -10.61 11.12 -36.42
N GLN A 116 -10.64 9.80 -36.53
CA GLN A 116 -10.20 8.89 -35.47
C GLN A 116 -8.68 8.95 -35.29
N ALA A 117 -7.90 8.86 -36.37
CA ALA A 117 -6.44 8.96 -36.31
C ALA A 117 -6.00 10.31 -35.72
N SER A 118 -6.67 11.40 -36.10
CA SER A 118 -6.41 12.74 -35.57
C SER A 118 -6.72 12.84 -34.07
N ARG A 119 -7.86 12.32 -33.62
CA ARG A 119 -8.22 12.29 -32.20
C ARG A 119 -7.23 11.46 -31.38
N ALA A 120 -6.82 10.30 -31.88
CA ALA A 120 -5.80 9.47 -31.24
C ALA A 120 -4.45 10.20 -31.15
N GLY A 121 -4.00 10.81 -32.24
CA GLY A 121 -2.75 11.57 -32.25
C GLY A 121 -2.75 12.76 -31.29
N VAL A 122 -3.85 13.51 -31.21
CA VAL A 122 -4.00 14.60 -30.24
C VAL A 122 -3.94 14.07 -28.81
N SER A 123 -4.60 12.94 -28.52
CA SER A 123 -4.57 12.31 -27.20
C SER A 123 -3.15 11.91 -26.78
N GLU A 124 -2.37 11.32 -27.69
CA GLU A 124 -0.98 10.91 -27.40
C GLU A 124 -0.07 12.11 -27.13
N VAL A 125 -0.21 13.19 -27.92
CA VAL A 125 0.54 14.43 -27.68
C VAL A 125 0.14 15.05 -26.34
N GLN A 126 -1.14 15.01 -25.97
CA GLN A 126 -1.61 15.49 -24.67
C GLN A 126 -1.05 14.66 -23.51
N GLU A 127 -0.99 13.34 -23.65
CA GLU A 127 -0.38 12.45 -22.66
C GLU A 127 1.12 12.75 -22.49
N PHE A 128 1.84 12.94 -23.60
CA PHE A 128 3.25 13.33 -23.54
C PHE A 128 3.43 14.68 -22.85
N GLN A 129 2.62 15.69 -23.21
CA GLN A 129 2.68 17.01 -22.60
C GLN A 129 2.37 16.99 -21.10
N SER A 130 1.39 16.20 -20.67
CA SER A 130 1.04 16.10 -19.26
C SER A 130 2.16 15.47 -18.44
N MET A 131 2.83 14.44 -18.98
CA MET A 131 3.99 13.82 -18.34
C MET A 131 5.20 14.76 -18.32
N TRP A 132 5.51 15.41 -19.44
CA TRP A 132 6.64 16.33 -19.59
C TRP A 132 6.55 17.54 -18.65
N ARG A 133 5.33 18.07 -18.44
CA ARG A 133 5.04 19.22 -17.58
C ARG A 133 4.63 18.82 -16.17
N SER A 134 4.70 17.54 -15.80
CA SER A 134 4.38 17.10 -14.46
C SER A 134 5.30 17.78 -13.43
N PRO A 135 4.81 18.05 -12.20
CA PRO A 135 5.64 18.66 -11.16
C PRO A 135 6.92 17.87 -10.87
N GLU A 136 6.83 16.54 -10.96
CA GLU A 136 7.94 15.62 -10.75
C GLU A 136 8.99 15.78 -11.85
N MET A 137 8.58 15.84 -13.12
CA MET A 137 9.50 16.07 -14.23
C MET A 137 10.08 17.48 -14.23
N LYS A 138 9.31 18.48 -13.78
CA LYS A 138 9.84 19.83 -13.61
C LYS A 138 11.05 19.84 -12.66
N ALA A 139 10.96 19.15 -11.53
CA ALA A 139 12.09 19.05 -10.60
C ALA A 139 13.32 18.37 -11.24
N VAL A 140 13.11 17.36 -12.09
CA VAL A 140 14.19 16.71 -12.85
C VAL A 140 14.82 17.68 -13.84
N TRP A 141 14.02 18.44 -14.59
CA TRP A 141 14.52 19.44 -15.54
C TRP A 141 15.29 20.56 -14.84
N ASP A 142 14.76 21.09 -13.74
CA ASP A 142 15.39 22.14 -12.95
C ASP A 142 16.79 21.68 -12.45
N ARG A 143 16.92 20.41 -12.04
CA ARG A 143 18.21 19.79 -11.65
C ARG A 143 19.17 19.69 -12.83
N ILE A 144 18.71 19.19 -13.98
CA ILE A 144 19.54 19.06 -15.18
C ILE A 144 20.03 20.45 -15.61
N ASP A 145 19.16 21.47 -15.59
CA ASP A 145 19.52 22.85 -15.91
C ASP A 145 20.57 23.42 -14.94
N ALA A 146 20.46 23.11 -13.64
CA ALA A 146 21.47 23.49 -12.65
C ALA A 146 22.82 22.82 -12.95
N GLN A 147 22.81 21.51 -13.22
CA GLN A 147 24.04 20.76 -13.57
C GLN A 147 24.67 21.26 -14.87
N ILE A 148 23.88 21.64 -15.87
CA ILE A 148 24.38 22.21 -17.12
C ILE A 148 25.07 23.56 -16.84
N LYS A 149 24.47 24.41 -15.98
CA LYS A 149 25.06 25.70 -15.59
C LYS A 149 26.37 25.51 -14.84
N GLU A 150 26.42 24.58 -13.90
CA GLU A 150 27.63 24.25 -13.12
C GLU A 150 28.76 23.74 -14.01
N ASN A 151 28.45 22.94 -15.03
CA ASN A 151 29.43 22.41 -16.00
C ASN A 151 29.81 23.41 -17.11
N GLY A 152 29.55 24.71 -16.93
CA GLY A 152 29.89 25.75 -17.89
C GLY A 152 29.19 25.58 -19.25
N GLY A 153 27.98 25.02 -19.25
CA GLY A 153 27.19 24.77 -20.45
C GLY A 153 27.60 23.52 -21.24
N ARG A 154 28.56 22.71 -20.74
CA ARG A 154 28.94 21.45 -21.39
C ARG A 154 28.02 20.32 -20.91
N MET A 155 27.13 19.89 -21.79
CA MET A 155 26.39 18.64 -21.60
C MET A 155 27.28 17.48 -22.05
N LEU A 156 27.49 16.48 -21.19
CA LEU A 156 28.08 15.22 -21.61
C LEU A 156 27.12 14.61 -22.62
N GLN A 157 27.57 14.40 -23.87
CA GLN A 157 26.75 13.69 -24.84
C GLN A 157 26.61 12.25 -24.36
N PRO A 158 25.39 11.79 -24.02
CA PRO A 158 25.19 10.40 -23.67
C PRO A 158 25.42 9.52 -24.90
N THR A 159 25.73 8.25 -24.63
CA THR A 159 25.89 7.15 -25.60
C THR A 159 24.64 6.91 -26.48
N GLY A 160 23.52 7.57 -26.18
CA GLY A 160 22.28 7.54 -26.97
C GLY A 160 21.40 6.31 -26.72
N THR A 161 21.72 5.50 -25.71
CA THR A 161 20.96 4.29 -25.34
C THR A 161 20.91 4.15 -23.83
N TRP A 162 19.75 3.78 -23.28
CA TRP A 162 19.65 3.37 -21.88
C TRP A 162 20.39 2.06 -21.64
N GLU A 163 21.19 2.00 -20.59
CA GLU A 163 21.94 0.80 -20.21
C GLU A 163 21.08 -0.21 -19.45
N GLN A 164 19.97 0.25 -18.87
CA GLN A 164 19.09 -0.53 -18.01
C GLN A 164 17.62 -0.26 -18.34
N ASP A 165 16.77 -1.21 -17.96
CA ASP A 165 15.32 -1.06 -17.98
C ASP A 165 14.85 -0.62 -16.58
N TYR A 166 14.60 0.67 -16.43
CA TYR A 166 14.21 1.26 -15.15
C TYR A 166 12.77 0.93 -14.77
N ASP A 167 11.91 0.55 -15.71
CA ASP A 167 10.57 0.06 -15.37
C ASP A 167 10.66 -1.29 -14.64
N THR A 168 11.56 -2.17 -15.10
CA THR A 168 11.83 -3.46 -14.44
C THR A 168 12.42 -3.24 -13.05
N ILE A 169 13.44 -2.39 -12.91
CA ILE A 169 14.07 -2.11 -11.61
C ILE A 169 13.06 -1.49 -10.63
N LEU A 170 12.22 -0.57 -11.10
CA LEU A 170 11.20 0.04 -10.28
C LEU A 170 10.16 -0.98 -9.79
N ALA A 171 9.80 -1.95 -10.62
CA ALA A 171 8.91 -3.03 -10.23
C ALA A 171 9.56 -3.96 -9.18
N GLU A 172 10.85 -4.25 -9.30
CA GLU A 172 11.61 -5.03 -8.32
C GLU A 172 11.71 -4.31 -6.98
N LEU A 173 12.04 -3.02 -6.96
CA LEU A 173 12.10 -2.22 -5.73
C LEU A 173 10.76 -2.20 -4.99
N ARG A 174 9.63 -2.02 -5.70
CA ARG A 174 8.29 -2.08 -5.10
C ARG A 174 7.96 -3.47 -4.54
N LYS A 175 8.40 -4.52 -5.23
CA LYS A 175 8.20 -5.89 -4.77
C LYS A 175 9.01 -6.18 -3.50
N GLU A 176 10.24 -5.71 -3.45
CA GLU A 176 11.10 -5.85 -2.28
C GLU A 176 10.53 -5.08 -1.08
N GLU A 177 10.07 -3.83 -1.28
CA GLU A 177 9.40 -3.04 -0.24
C GLU A 177 8.14 -3.77 0.28
N GLN A 178 7.34 -4.36 -0.62
CA GLN A 178 6.19 -5.16 -0.23
C GLN A 178 6.60 -6.41 0.58
N ILE A 179 7.64 -7.12 0.15
CA ILE A 179 8.14 -8.30 0.86
C ILE A 179 8.64 -7.93 2.25
N GLN A 180 9.39 -6.84 2.39
CA GLN A 180 9.88 -6.35 3.68
C GLN A 180 8.73 -5.91 4.59
N SER A 181 7.75 -5.19 4.04
CA SER A 181 6.54 -4.83 4.78
C SER A 181 5.78 -6.09 5.25
N ASP A 182 5.59 -7.07 4.37
CA ASP A 182 4.91 -8.33 4.71
C ASP A 182 5.69 -9.13 5.76
N GLN A 183 7.02 -9.18 5.67
CA GLN A 183 7.87 -9.82 6.67
C GLN A 183 7.78 -9.11 8.02
N GLN A 184 7.84 -7.78 8.03
CA GLN A 184 7.71 -6.98 9.22
C GLN A 184 6.33 -7.17 9.87
N GLN A 185 5.27 -7.21 9.07
CA GLN A 185 3.92 -7.51 9.55
C GLN A 185 3.85 -8.90 10.17
N ARG A 186 4.38 -9.93 9.51
CA ARG A 186 4.40 -11.30 10.07
C ARG A 186 5.21 -11.38 11.36
N ALA A 187 6.37 -10.72 11.43
CA ALA A 187 7.19 -10.68 12.63
C ALA A 187 6.45 -9.98 13.79
N ASN A 188 5.72 -8.90 13.50
CA ASN A 188 4.90 -8.22 14.50
C ASN A 188 3.72 -9.09 14.95
N GLU A 189 3.02 -9.77 14.03
CA GLU A 189 1.95 -10.70 14.38
C GLU A 189 2.45 -11.86 15.26
N GLU A 190 3.62 -12.43 14.96
CA GLU A 190 4.21 -13.51 15.76
C GLU A 190 4.61 -13.03 17.16
N LEU A 191 5.13 -11.81 17.26
CA LEU A 191 5.42 -11.17 18.54
C LEU A 191 4.15 -10.90 19.35
N GLU A 192 3.05 -10.47 18.71
CA GLU A 192 1.75 -10.33 19.35
C GLU A 192 1.17 -11.68 19.80
N ARG A 193 1.28 -12.72 18.98
CA ARG A 193 0.87 -14.10 19.34
C ARG A 193 1.64 -14.61 20.55
N SER A 194 2.96 -14.42 20.57
CA SER A 194 3.83 -14.80 21.69
C SER A 194 3.46 -14.08 22.98
N LYS A 195 3.12 -12.78 22.91
CA LYS A 195 2.63 -12.00 24.07
C LYS A 195 1.32 -12.57 24.62
N ILE A 196 0.38 -12.97 23.76
CA ILE A 196 -0.88 -13.58 24.18
C ILE A 196 -0.63 -14.93 24.85
N GLN A 197 0.27 -15.75 24.30
CA GLN A 197 0.63 -17.03 24.90
C GLN A 197 1.31 -16.86 26.27
N ALA A 198 2.13 -15.82 26.43
CA ALA A 198 2.81 -15.49 27.68
C ALA A 198 1.92 -14.77 28.71
N THR A 199 0.68 -14.40 28.36
CA THR A 199 -0.22 -13.68 29.28
C THR A 199 -0.62 -14.60 30.44
N GLU A 200 -0.20 -14.26 31.65
CA GLU A 200 -0.56 -14.97 32.87
C GLU A 200 -2.08 -14.95 33.07
N GLY A 201 -2.70 -16.13 33.24
CA GLY A 201 -4.16 -16.29 33.27
C GLY A 201 -4.83 -16.53 31.91
N GLY A 202 -4.06 -16.54 30.82
CA GLY A 202 -4.48 -16.93 29.48
C GLY A 202 -5.71 -16.16 28.97
N TRP A 203 -6.60 -16.84 28.26
CA TRP A 203 -7.80 -16.21 27.67
C TRP A 203 -8.78 -15.65 28.71
N ARG A 204 -8.79 -16.17 29.95
CA ARG A 204 -9.68 -15.68 31.01
C ARG A 204 -9.28 -14.30 31.49
N ALA A 205 -7.99 -14.05 31.65
CA ALA A 205 -7.47 -12.73 32.01
C ALA A 205 -7.86 -11.66 30.97
N ILE A 206 -7.81 -12.01 29.68
CA ILE A 206 -8.26 -11.14 28.57
C ILE A 206 -9.74 -10.78 28.71
N VAL A 207 -10.58 -11.79 28.96
CA VAL A 207 -12.04 -11.61 29.10
C VAL A 207 -12.39 -10.79 30.34
N GLU A 208 -11.73 -11.06 31.45
CA GLU A 208 -11.91 -10.32 32.70
C GLU A 208 -11.46 -8.86 32.56
N GLY A 209 -10.30 -8.63 31.95
CA GLY A 209 -9.80 -7.28 31.65
C GLY A 209 -10.75 -6.50 30.75
N PHE A 210 -11.33 -7.16 29.74
CA PHE A 210 -12.38 -6.55 28.92
C PHE A 210 -13.66 -6.26 29.72
N ALA A 211 -14.12 -7.21 30.55
CA ALA A 211 -15.32 -7.02 31.37
C ALA A 211 -15.19 -5.84 32.35
N GLN A 212 -14.00 -5.62 32.90
CA GLN A 212 -13.68 -4.48 33.78
C GLN A 212 -13.83 -3.12 33.08
N LYS A 213 -13.68 -3.06 31.74
CA LYS A 213 -13.91 -1.82 30.97
C LYS A 213 -15.37 -1.35 31.01
N ASN A 214 -16.31 -2.19 31.43
CA ASN A 214 -17.74 -1.86 31.60
C ASN A 214 -18.36 -1.16 30.37
N VAL A 215 -18.12 -1.70 29.18
CA VAL A 215 -18.62 -1.12 27.92
C VAL A 215 -20.16 -1.05 27.94
N PRO A 216 -20.77 0.14 27.73
CA PRO A 216 -22.22 0.30 27.83
C PRO A 216 -23.00 -0.61 26.89
N GLY A 217 -23.91 -1.42 27.45
CA GLY A 217 -24.78 -2.31 26.67
C GLY A 217 -24.12 -3.62 26.22
N VAL A 218 -22.88 -3.90 26.64
CA VAL A 218 -22.17 -5.16 26.41
C VAL A 218 -22.01 -5.89 27.74
N ARG A 219 -22.33 -7.17 27.78
CA ARG A 219 -22.05 -8.06 28.93
C ARG A 219 -21.24 -9.25 28.46
N VAL A 220 -20.18 -9.58 29.17
CA VAL A 220 -19.30 -10.71 28.83
C VAL A 220 -19.35 -11.72 29.96
N LEU A 221 -19.63 -12.98 29.61
CA LEU A 221 -19.80 -14.09 30.54
C LEU A 221 -18.85 -15.22 30.12
N PRO A 222 -17.71 -15.41 30.82
CA PRO A 222 -16.82 -16.54 30.55
C PRO A 222 -17.50 -17.86 30.95
N SER A 223 -17.27 -18.92 30.17
CA SER A 223 -17.68 -20.28 30.53
C SER A 223 -16.72 -20.84 31.59
N GLN A 224 -17.26 -21.55 32.59
CA GLN A 224 -16.45 -22.19 33.63
C GLN A 224 -15.79 -23.48 33.14
N ASN A 225 -16.45 -24.20 32.23
CA ASN A 225 -16.09 -25.57 31.86
C ASN A 225 -15.40 -25.69 30.49
N GLU A 226 -15.59 -24.71 29.61
CA GLU A 226 -15.06 -24.71 28.24
C GLU A 226 -14.24 -23.43 28.00
N ALA A 227 -13.31 -23.48 27.05
CA ALA A 227 -12.64 -22.29 26.52
C ALA A 227 -13.61 -21.51 25.61
N ALA A 228 -14.64 -20.96 26.22
CA ALA A 228 -15.74 -20.28 25.54
C ALA A 228 -16.21 -19.05 26.33
N VAL A 229 -16.70 -18.06 25.60
CA VAL A 229 -17.19 -16.79 26.15
C VAL A 229 -18.54 -16.48 25.53
N THR A 230 -19.53 -16.09 26.34
CA THR A 230 -20.79 -15.54 25.83
C THR A 230 -20.73 -14.02 25.91
N VAL A 231 -20.93 -13.32 24.79
CA VAL A 231 -21.07 -11.86 24.73
C VAL A 231 -22.52 -11.50 24.43
N VAL A 232 -23.15 -10.72 25.30
CA VAL A 232 -24.53 -10.27 25.17
C VAL A 232 -24.56 -8.78 24.87
N LEU A 233 -25.10 -8.43 23.71
CA LEU A 233 -25.31 -7.07 23.25
C LEU A 233 -26.75 -6.65 23.56
N VAL A 234 -26.96 -6.07 24.73
CA VAL A 234 -28.30 -5.84 25.31
C VAL A 234 -29.16 -4.93 24.42
N LYS A 235 -28.60 -3.81 23.95
CA LYS A 235 -29.33 -2.86 23.08
C LYS A 235 -29.60 -3.42 21.68
N ALA A 236 -28.71 -4.28 21.21
CA ALA A 236 -28.86 -4.94 19.92
C ALA A 236 -29.85 -6.12 19.99
N GLY A 237 -30.03 -6.70 21.18
CA GLY A 237 -30.85 -7.90 21.38
C GLY A 237 -30.19 -9.16 20.84
N MET A 238 -28.86 -9.23 20.84
CA MET A 238 -28.08 -10.35 20.30
C MET A 238 -27.22 -10.99 21.38
N ALA A 239 -27.07 -12.31 21.31
CA ALA A 239 -26.13 -13.06 22.15
C ALA A 239 -25.23 -13.92 21.26
N LEU A 240 -23.92 -13.76 21.41
CA LEU A 240 -22.89 -14.42 20.63
C LEU A 240 -22.08 -15.35 21.54
N LYS A 241 -21.83 -16.58 21.09
CA LYS A 241 -20.89 -17.50 21.73
C LYS A 241 -19.58 -17.45 20.95
N VAL A 242 -18.48 -17.29 21.66
CA VAL A 242 -17.12 -17.31 21.14
C VAL A 242 -16.48 -18.58 21.67
N ASP A 243 -16.07 -19.48 20.77
CA ASP A 243 -15.47 -20.76 21.11
C ASP A 243 -14.01 -20.80 20.63
N ALA A 244 -13.11 -21.28 21.48
CA ALA A 244 -11.74 -21.59 21.09
C ALA A 244 -11.73 -22.84 20.20
N ILE A 245 -11.03 -22.75 19.08
CA ILE A 245 -10.76 -23.85 18.16
C ILE A 245 -9.26 -24.05 18.12
N ALA A 246 -8.81 -25.30 18.08
CA ALA A 246 -7.41 -25.60 17.85
C ALA A 246 -6.94 -24.87 16.58
N GLY A 247 -5.96 -23.97 16.73
CA GLY A 247 -5.48 -23.14 15.63
C GLY A 247 -4.98 -24.01 14.49
N GLN A 248 -5.32 -23.65 13.25
CA GLN A 248 -4.96 -24.44 12.07
C GLN A 248 -3.44 -24.56 11.86
N ASP A 249 -2.66 -23.65 12.46
CA ASP A 249 -1.23 -23.49 12.17
C ASP A 249 -0.29 -24.16 13.20
N GLY A 250 -0.81 -24.83 14.23
CA GLY A 250 0.02 -25.52 15.23
C GLY A 250 0.82 -24.63 16.19
N ASN A 251 0.70 -23.30 16.10
CA ASN A 251 1.43 -22.31 16.92
C ASN A 251 0.93 -22.19 18.39
N GLY A 252 0.15 -23.14 18.91
CA GLY A 252 -0.28 -23.18 20.31
C GLY A 252 -1.31 -22.14 20.76
N VAL A 253 -1.60 -21.10 19.96
CA VAL A 253 -2.67 -20.12 20.22
C VAL A 253 -3.96 -20.55 19.51
N PRO A 254 -5.11 -20.66 20.20
CA PRO A 254 -6.37 -21.04 19.58
C PRO A 254 -6.93 -19.93 18.69
N ASP A 255 -7.62 -20.32 17.63
CA ASP A 255 -8.46 -19.41 16.85
C ASP A 255 -9.84 -19.29 17.50
N TRP A 256 -10.43 -18.11 17.45
CA TRP A 256 -11.72 -17.85 18.07
C TRP A 256 -12.84 -17.80 17.03
N ARG A 257 -13.79 -18.74 17.12
CA ARG A 257 -14.95 -18.78 16.23
C ARG A 257 -16.18 -18.25 16.95
N VAL A 258 -16.96 -17.44 16.23
CA VAL A 258 -18.21 -16.89 16.73
C VAL A 258 -19.38 -17.68 16.19
N SER A 259 -20.34 -17.99 17.07
CA SER A 259 -21.63 -18.57 16.73
C SER A 259 -22.76 -17.79 17.41
N THR A 260 -23.97 -17.87 16.87
CA THR A 260 -25.16 -17.26 17.50
C THR A 260 -25.64 -18.12 18.66
N LYS A 261 -25.87 -17.52 19.83
CA LYS A 261 -26.49 -18.19 20.96
C LYS A 261 -28.01 -17.98 20.90
N THR A 262 -28.70 -18.82 20.15
CA THR A 262 -30.17 -18.80 20.11
C THR A 262 -30.75 -19.49 21.34
N GLN A 263 -31.87 -18.98 21.85
CA GLN A 263 -32.67 -19.70 22.84
C GLN A 263 -33.30 -20.92 22.16
N GLN A 264 -33.49 -22.03 22.89
CA GLN A 264 -34.01 -23.28 22.34
C GLN A 264 -35.32 -23.02 21.56
N GLY A 265 -35.31 -23.33 20.25
CA GLY A 265 -36.46 -23.18 19.35
C GLY A 265 -36.48 -21.89 18.49
N GLN A 266 -35.57 -20.95 18.69
CA GLN A 266 -35.47 -19.74 17.84
C GLN A 266 -34.40 -19.91 16.75
N THR A 267 -34.76 -19.53 15.52
CA THR A 267 -33.80 -19.41 14.41
C THR A 267 -33.06 -18.08 14.51
N PRO A 268 -31.75 -18.04 14.23
CA PRO A 268 -30.99 -16.80 14.24
C PRO A 268 -31.51 -15.84 13.17
N SER A 269 -31.59 -14.56 13.50
CA SER A 269 -32.04 -13.53 12.59
C SER A 269 -31.04 -13.32 11.45
N LYS A 270 -31.51 -12.80 10.30
CA LYS A 270 -30.62 -12.42 9.18
C LYS A 270 -29.51 -11.47 9.60
N LEU A 271 -29.81 -10.57 10.55
CA LEU A 271 -28.84 -9.64 11.12
C LEU A 271 -27.73 -10.38 11.86
N GLU A 272 -28.09 -11.29 12.77
CA GLU A 272 -27.13 -12.07 13.56
C GLU A 272 -26.25 -12.94 12.65
N ILE A 273 -26.84 -13.56 11.63
CA ILE A 273 -26.10 -14.36 10.63
C ILE A 273 -25.06 -13.47 9.93
N ALA A 274 -25.46 -12.30 9.45
CA ALA A 274 -24.56 -11.38 8.75
C ALA A 274 -23.44 -10.84 9.67
N VAL A 275 -23.76 -10.55 10.94
CA VAL A 275 -22.76 -10.14 11.95
C VAL A 275 -21.77 -11.28 12.22
N VAL A 276 -22.25 -12.52 12.42
CA VAL A 276 -21.38 -13.68 12.64
C VAL A 276 -20.50 -13.98 11.43
N GLN A 277 -21.02 -13.85 10.21
CA GLN A 277 -20.23 -13.97 8.99
C GLN A 277 -19.10 -12.93 8.95
N CYS A 278 -19.40 -11.66 9.27
CA CYS A 278 -18.38 -10.61 9.33
C CYS A 278 -17.32 -10.88 10.42
N LEU A 279 -17.77 -11.27 11.62
CA LEU A 279 -16.88 -11.60 12.74
C LEU A 279 -15.97 -12.80 12.42
N ASN A 280 -16.46 -13.81 11.71
CA ASN A 280 -15.65 -14.98 11.33
C ASN A 280 -14.76 -14.73 10.10
N ALA A 281 -15.10 -13.78 9.23
CA ALA A 281 -14.27 -13.36 8.09
C ALA A 281 -13.16 -12.37 8.47
N ARG A 282 -13.04 -12.00 9.76
CA ARG A 282 -12.07 -11.01 10.24
C ARG A 282 -10.62 -11.47 10.03
N PRO A 283 -9.67 -10.51 9.86
CA PRO A 283 -8.26 -10.79 10.03
C PRO A 283 -7.95 -11.08 11.51
N ARG A 284 -6.82 -11.76 11.79
CA ARG A 284 -6.37 -12.11 13.16
C ARG A 284 -7.40 -12.93 13.95
N GLN A 285 -7.79 -14.10 13.43
CA GLN A 285 -8.76 -14.97 14.11
C GLN A 285 -8.29 -15.46 15.50
N TRP A 286 -6.99 -15.48 15.72
CA TRP A 286 -6.32 -15.83 16.98
C TRP A 286 -6.43 -14.77 18.08
N ASP A 287 -6.75 -13.51 17.75
CA ASP A 287 -6.76 -12.40 18.71
C ASP A 287 -8.13 -12.21 19.37
N LEU A 288 -8.23 -12.60 20.64
CA LEU A 288 -9.45 -12.44 21.43
C LEU A 288 -9.76 -10.98 21.81
N HIS A 289 -8.75 -10.15 22.05
CA HIS A 289 -8.97 -8.73 22.36
C HIS A 289 -9.59 -8.02 21.16
N TYR A 290 -8.98 -8.23 19.99
CA TYR A 290 -9.48 -7.70 18.73
C TYR A 290 -10.93 -8.14 18.45
N LEU A 291 -11.23 -9.42 18.71
CA LEU A 291 -12.59 -9.95 18.56
C LEU A 291 -13.59 -9.30 19.54
N LEU A 292 -13.25 -9.18 20.83
CA LEU A 292 -14.14 -8.59 21.83
C LEU A 292 -14.41 -7.11 21.54
N ASP A 293 -13.38 -6.35 21.13
CA ASP A 293 -13.52 -4.97 20.69
C ASP A 293 -14.42 -4.90 19.43
N MET A 294 -14.21 -5.77 18.44
CA MET A 294 -15.05 -5.84 17.23
C MET A 294 -16.51 -6.17 17.57
N ILE A 295 -16.77 -7.15 18.45
CA ILE A 295 -18.12 -7.50 18.90
C ILE A 295 -18.78 -6.30 19.60
N SER A 296 -18.04 -5.56 20.43
CA SER A 296 -18.57 -4.40 21.15
C SER A 296 -19.08 -3.29 20.23
N SER A 297 -18.49 -3.15 19.04
CA SER A 297 -18.91 -2.19 18.02
C SER A 297 -20.29 -2.45 17.42
N TYR A 298 -20.86 -3.63 17.68
CA TYR A 298 -22.23 -3.96 17.29
C TYR A 298 -23.28 -3.56 18.34
N SER A 299 -22.86 -3.08 19.52
CA SER A 299 -23.78 -2.62 20.59
C SER A 299 -24.73 -1.51 20.13
N ASN A 300 -24.32 -0.68 19.17
CA ASN A 300 -25.07 0.41 18.58
C ASN A 300 -25.56 0.13 17.15
N ILE A 301 -25.61 -1.13 16.69
CA ILE A 301 -25.93 -1.45 15.28
C ILE A 301 -27.28 -0.89 14.79
N LYS A 302 -28.25 -0.70 15.69
CA LYS A 302 -29.56 -0.12 15.38
C LYS A 302 -29.57 1.41 15.32
N GLN A 303 -28.44 2.05 15.64
CA GLN A 303 -28.29 3.51 15.73
C GLN A 303 -27.10 4.05 14.93
N ALA A 304 -26.19 3.18 14.46
CA ALA A 304 -25.01 3.56 13.70
C ALA A 304 -25.32 3.55 12.19
N PRO A 305 -25.34 4.71 11.50
CA PRO A 305 -25.48 4.75 10.05
C PRO A 305 -24.20 4.29 9.35
N CYS A 306 -24.30 3.84 8.10
CA CYS A 306 -23.12 3.50 7.31
C CYS A 306 -22.26 4.74 7.03
N LEU A 307 -20.93 4.64 7.18
CA LEU A 307 -20.03 5.77 6.97
C LEU A 307 -20.00 6.26 5.51
N LYS A 308 -20.12 5.36 4.52
CA LYS A 308 -20.06 5.71 3.09
C LYS A 308 -21.33 6.42 2.59
N CYS A 309 -22.51 5.90 2.93
CA CYS A 309 -23.77 6.41 2.40
C CYS A 309 -24.59 7.24 3.40
N ASN A 310 -24.15 7.31 4.67
CA ASN A 310 -24.79 7.98 5.78
C ASN A 310 -26.26 7.56 6.02
N ARG A 311 -26.61 6.31 5.68
CA ARG A 311 -27.95 5.74 5.88
C ARG A 311 -27.91 4.60 6.87
N MET A 312 -29.02 4.43 7.62
CA MET A 312 -29.22 3.29 8.52
C MET A 312 -29.44 1.98 7.76
N THR A 313 -30.15 2.04 6.64
CA THR A 313 -30.44 0.86 5.81
C THR A 313 -30.04 1.11 4.36
N ASP A 314 -29.59 0.07 3.68
CA ASP A 314 -29.38 0.11 2.23
C ASP A 314 -30.70 -0.08 1.45
N ASN A 315 -30.61 -0.20 0.12
CA ASN A 315 -31.77 -0.42 -0.75
C ASN A 315 -32.48 -1.77 -0.49
N THR A 316 -31.83 -2.71 0.21
CA THR A 316 -32.38 -4.02 0.58
C THR A 316 -32.87 -4.07 2.04
N ALA A 317 -32.96 -2.91 2.69
CA ALA A 317 -33.34 -2.77 4.10
C ALA A 317 -32.38 -3.48 5.09
N THR A 318 -31.12 -3.64 4.73
CA THR A 318 -30.09 -4.23 5.59
C THR A 318 -29.32 -3.17 6.39
N LEU A 319 -29.03 -3.46 7.65
CA LEU A 319 -28.21 -2.61 8.52
C LEU A 319 -26.72 -2.71 8.14
N PRO A 320 -25.87 -1.73 8.51
CA PRO A 320 -24.44 -1.80 8.26
C PRO A 320 -23.78 -2.84 9.17
N THR A 321 -23.68 -4.06 8.67
CA THR A 321 -23.13 -5.22 9.39
C THR A 321 -21.63 -5.37 9.25
N ILE A 322 -20.99 -4.72 8.27
CA ILE A 322 -19.53 -4.77 8.16
C ILE A 322 -18.91 -3.76 9.14
N ARG A 323 -17.82 -4.18 9.78
CA ARG A 323 -16.97 -3.35 10.64
C ARG A 323 -15.55 -3.36 10.10
N LYS A 324 -14.99 -2.18 9.83
CA LYS A 324 -13.57 -2.01 9.49
C LYS A 324 -12.87 -1.18 10.56
N PRO A 325 -11.63 -1.51 10.94
CA PRO A 325 -10.85 -0.63 11.80
C PRO A 325 -10.58 0.69 11.07
N SER A 326 -10.74 1.81 11.76
CA SER A 326 -10.41 3.13 11.23
C SER A 326 -8.91 3.22 10.98
N SER A 327 -8.54 3.85 9.86
CA SER A 327 -7.14 4.09 9.50
C SER A 327 -6.54 5.32 10.19
N VAL A 328 -7.29 6.02 11.05
CA VAL A 328 -6.84 7.24 11.72
C VAL A 328 -5.93 6.88 12.90
N PRO A 329 -4.65 7.33 12.92
CA PRO A 329 -3.64 6.91 13.90
C PRO A 329 -3.79 7.53 15.31
N GLN A 330 -4.97 7.98 15.72
CA GLN A 330 -5.15 8.80 16.93
C GLN A 330 -5.63 8.05 18.17
N GLN A 331 -5.92 6.75 18.13
CA GLN A 331 -6.38 6.01 19.32
C GLN A 331 -5.69 4.65 19.47
N ALA A 332 -5.30 4.33 20.71
CA ALA A 332 -4.70 3.05 21.09
C ALA A 332 -5.66 1.86 20.96
N THR A 333 -6.96 2.11 20.77
CA THR A 333 -7.99 1.11 20.49
C THR A 333 -8.58 1.36 19.10
N PRO A 334 -8.68 0.33 18.23
CA PRO A 334 -9.24 0.51 16.90
C PRO A 334 -10.69 0.97 16.99
N THR A 335 -11.00 2.14 16.43
CA THR A 335 -12.39 2.58 16.24
C THR A 335 -12.97 1.82 15.06
N TRP A 336 -14.17 1.26 15.24
CA TRP A 336 -14.79 0.39 14.25
C TRP A 336 -15.83 1.13 13.43
N GLU A 337 -15.58 1.26 12.14
CA GLU A 337 -16.42 1.99 11.22
C GLU A 337 -17.50 1.09 10.60
N PRO A 338 -18.78 1.52 10.64
CA PRO A 338 -19.92 0.74 10.13
C PRO A 338 -20.12 0.88 8.61
N TYR A 339 -20.31 -0.24 7.91
CA TYR A 339 -20.59 -0.25 6.47
C TYR A 339 -21.66 -1.28 6.08
N HIS A 340 -22.43 -0.98 5.04
CA HIS A 340 -23.24 -1.98 4.33
C HIS A 340 -22.39 -2.87 3.45
N GLN A 341 -22.85 -4.09 3.18
CA GLN A 341 -22.20 -5.01 2.24
C GLN A 341 -21.98 -4.37 0.87
N ALA A 342 -23.00 -3.70 0.33
CA ALA A 342 -22.94 -3.00 -0.96
C ALA A 342 -22.07 -1.73 -0.95
N CYS A 343 -21.67 -1.23 0.22
CA CYS A 343 -20.85 -0.02 0.32
C CYS A 343 -19.35 -0.31 0.30
N ILE A 344 -18.92 -1.55 0.51
CA ILE A 344 -17.50 -1.93 0.48
C ILE A 344 -17.08 -2.53 -0.87
N ALA A 345 -18.05 -2.93 -1.69
CA ALA A 345 -17.83 -3.33 -3.08
C ALA A 345 -17.36 -2.15 -3.94
#